data_AF-A0A6G2DW08-F1
#
_entry.id   AF-A0A6G2DW08-F1
#
_cell.length_a   1.000
_cell.length_b   1.000
_cell.length_c   1.000
_cell.angle_alpha   90.00
_cell.angle_beta   90.00
_cell.angle_gamma   90.00
#
_symmetry.space_group_name_H-M   'P 1'
#
loop_
_entity.id
_entity.type
_entity.pdbx_description
1 polymer ?
#
loop_
_entity_poly.entity_id
_entity_poly.type
_entity_poly.pdbx_seq_one_letter_code
_entity_poly.pdbx_strand_id
1 'polypeptide(L)'
;MESVGDVLKRQPSRFYYQDLVQKIMKDPDVAAFIQQESLTPEELNRSISKFNQYITERDKFLRGDTDYIAKGYKPILVKNHGYADVSYEETPELIAAEKEAAIKNRLKLINLPASLKKASLAQVDLDDLGRLPVFEKLLAFVEQYPAIRKGLYLYGDFGVGKSFMVAA
;
A
#
# COMPACT_ATOMS: atom_id res chain seq x y z
N MET A 1 -4.60 -1.99 62.27
CA MET A 1 -5.21 -1.47 61.03
C MET A 1 -4.13 -1.43 59.98
N GLU A 2 -4.20 -2.28 58.95
CA GLU A 2 -3.26 -2.20 57.82
C GLU A 2 -3.47 -0.87 57.08
N SER A 3 -2.38 -0.23 56.65
CA SER A 3 -2.44 1.03 55.90
C SER A 3 -3.03 0.79 54.52
N VAL A 4 -3.88 1.71 54.04
CA VAL A 4 -4.44 1.69 52.67
C VAL A 4 -3.32 1.60 51.61
N GLY A 5 -2.12 2.12 51.92
CA GLY A 5 -0.94 2.00 51.05
C GLY A 5 -0.36 0.59 50.94
N ASP A 6 -0.56 -0.27 51.94
CA ASP A 6 -0.07 -1.65 51.92
C ASP A 6 -1.03 -2.61 51.20
N VAL A 7 -2.33 -2.27 51.15
CA VAL A 7 -3.34 -3.00 50.38
C VAL A 7 -3.17 -2.75 48.86
N LEU A 8 -2.75 -1.54 48.47
CA LEU A 8 -2.47 -1.19 47.07
C LEU A 8 -1.20 -1.88 46.50
N LYS A 9 -0.28 -2.33 47.36
CA LYS A 9 0.90 -3.10 46.94
C LYS A 9 0.58 -4.56 46.60
N ARG A 10 -0.56 -5.09 47.06
CA ARG A 10 -1.00 -6.49 46.88
C ARG A 10 -1.97 -6.66 45.70
N GLN A 11 -1.83 -5.89 44.62
CA GLN A 11 -2.64 -6.10 43.41
C GLN A 11 -1.95 -7.05 42.41
N PRO A 12 -2.64 -8.09 41.91
CA PRO A 12 -2.11 -9.01 40.90
C PRO A 12 -1.83 -8.31 39.55
N SER A 13 -2.40 -7.13 39.30
CA SER A 13 -2.23 -6.32 38.09
C SER A 13 -0.78 -5.94 37.78
N ARG A 14 0.07 -5.79 38.81
CA ARG A 14 1.47 -5.37 38.63
C ARG A 14 2.34 -6.43 37.97
N PHE A 15 2.04 -7.71 38.23
CA PHE A 15 2.73 -8.85 37.60
C PHE A 15 2.41 -8.91 36.10
N TYR A 16 1.13 -8.74 35.72
CA TYR A 16 0.71 -8.72 34.31
C TYR A 16 1.35 -7.59 33.49
N TYR A 17 1.57 -6.41 34.09
CA TYR A 17 2.23 -5.30 33.40
C TYR A 17 3.70 -5.60 33.10
N GLN A 18 4.46 -6.12 34.07
CA GLN A 18 5.87 -6.44 33.86
C GLN A 18 6.06 -7.51 32.78
N ASP A 19 5.21 -8.54 32.77
CA ASP A 19 5.23 -9.58 31.74
C ASP A 19 4.91 -9.03 30.35
N LEU A 20 3.95 -8.10 30.25
CA LEU A 20 3.62 -7.42 28.99
C LEU A 20 4.80 -6.60 28.48
N VAL A 21 5.42 -5.80 29.34
CA VAL A 21 6.61 -5.01 28.97
C VAL A 21 7.72 -5.93 28.48
N GLN A 22 7.99 -7.03 29.19
CA GLN A 22 9.01 -8.01 28.76
C GLN A 22 8.70 -8.62 27.40
N LYS A 23 7.42 -8.88 27.08
CA LYS A 23 7.02 -9.38 25.75
C LYS A 23 7.24 -8.33 24.67
N ILE A 24 6.82 -7.09 24.91
CA ILE A 24 6.98 -5.97 23.97
C ILE A 24 8.46 -5.72 23.67
N MET A 25 9.32 -5.72 24.70
CA MET A 25 10.76 -5.49 24.54
C MET A 25 11.49 -6.64 23.81
N LYS A 26 10.90 -7.84 23.77
CA LYS A 26 11.43 -8.99 23.02
C LYS A 26 11.00 -9.01 21.56
N ASP A 27 10.07 -8.15 21.17
CA ASP A 27 9.65 -8.05 19.77
C ASP A 27 10.81 -7.51 18.92
N PRO A 28 11.16 -8.17 17.80
CA PRO A 28 12.33 -7.82 17.02
C PRO A 28 12.22 -6.43 16.36
N ASP A 29 11.02 -6.03 15.93
CA ASP A 29 10.82 -4.74 15.28
C ASP A 29 10.93 -3.60 16.30
N VAL A 30 10.39 -3.80 17.51
CA VAL A 30 10.53 -2.86 18.62
C VAL A 30 11.98 -2.73 19.05
N ALA A 31 12.70 -3.85 19.20
CA ALA A 31 14.12 -3.84 19.56
C ALA A 31 14.99 -3.13 18.52
N ALA A 32 14.73 -3.39 17.23
CA ALA A 32 15.41 -2.72 16.12
C ALA A 32 15.14 -1.20 16.13
N PHE A 33 13.89 -0.80 16.35
CA PHE A 33 13.52 0.62 16.44
C PHE A 33 14.19 1.33 17.62
N ILE A 34 14.21 0.71 18.80
CA ILE A 34 14.89 1.27 19.99
C ILE A 34 16.39 1.50 19.71
N GLN A 35 17.04 0.52 19.06
CA GLN A 35 18.45 0.63 18.71
C GLN A 35 18.70 1.73 17.67
N GLN A 36 17.87 1.78 16.62
CA GLN A 36 17.98 2.77 15.55
C GLN A 36 17.79 4.20 16.06
N GLU A 37 16.79 4.43 16.90
CA GLU A 37 16.41 5.76 17.40
C GLU A 37 17.11 6.17 18.71
N SER A 38 17.95 5.26 19.24
CA SER A 38 18.72 5.44 20.47
C SER A 38 17.89 6.00 21.63
N LEU A 39 16.74 5.37 21.90
CA LEU A 39 15.79 5.87 22.90
C LEU A 39 16.38 5.81 24.31
N THR A 40 16.19 6.89 25.07
CA THR A 40 16.56 6.90 26.48
C THR A 40 15.58 6.06 27.31
N PRO A 41 15.94 5.64 28.53
CA PRO A 41 15.03 4.88 29.40
C PRO A 41 13.69 5.60 29.70
N GLU A 42 13.70 6.93 29.75
CA GLU A 42 12.47 7.72 29.96
C GLU A 42 11.58 7.70 28.72
N GLU A 43 12.17 7.89 27.53
CA GLU A 43 11.45 7.82 26.26
C GLU A 43 10.86 6.42 26.05
N LEU A 44 11.63 5.38 26.37
CA LEU A 44 11.20 4.00 26.29
C LEU A 44 9.96 3.75 27.17
N ASN A 45 10.01 4.15 28.44
CA ASN A 45 8.92 3.97 29.39
C ASN A 45 7.64 4.70 28.94
N ARG A 46 7.76 5.88 28.33
CA ARG A 46 6.62 6.63 27.76
C ARG A 46 6.05 5.95 26.51
N SER A 47 6.89 5.22 25.77
CA SER A 47 6.58 4.60 24.49
C SER A 47 5.97 3.19 24.58
N ILE A 48 5.97 2.56 25.76
CA ILE A 48 5.50 1.16 25.94
C ILE A 48 4.10 0.94 25.36
N SER A 49 3.17 1.86 25.61
CA SER A 49 1.79 1.74 25.09
C SER A 49 1.76 1.75 23.56
N LYS A 50 2.62 2.54 22.93
CA LYS A 50 2.72 2.69 21.49
C LYS A 50 3.39 1.50 20.82
N PHE A 51 4.39 0.90 21.46
CA PHE A 51 4.94 -0.37 21.00
C PHE A 51 3.90 -1.50 21.06
N ASN A 52 3.10 -1.58 22.13
CA ASN A 52 2.03 -2.56 22.20
C ASN A 52 0.96 -2.35 21.11
N GLN A 53 0.60 -1.08 20.86
CA GLN A 53 -0.30 -0.71 19.76
C GLN A 53 0.28 -1.14 18.42
N TYR A 54 1.55 -0.85 18.16
CA TYR A 54 2.24 -1.24 16.93
C TYR A 54 2.22 -2.75 16.70
N ILE A 55 2.60 -3.55 17.69
CA ILE A 55 2.59 -5.02 17.59
C ILE A 55 1.17 -5.51 17.26
N THR A 56 0.16 -4.99 17.95
CA THR A 56 -1.24 -5.38 17.73
C THR A 56 -1.69 -5.07 16.30
N GLU A 57 -1.42 -3.85 15.81
CA GLU A 57 -1.81 -3.44 14.46
C GLU A 57 -0.99 -4.14 13.37
N ARG A 58 0.31 -4.36 13.60
CA ARG A 58 1.19 -5.12 12.70
C ARG A 58 0.70 -6.54 12.56
N ASP A 59 0.38 -7.21 13.67
CA ASP A 59 -0.07 -8.60 13.64
C ASP A 59 -1.43 -8.74 12.94
N LYS A 60 -2.35 -7.76 13.10
CA LYS A 60 -3.59 -7.69 12.33
C LYS A 60 -3.35 -7.51 10.84
N PHE A 61 -2.45 -6.60 10.49
CA PHE A 61 -2.03 -6.36 9.10
C PHE A 61 -1.44 -7.63 8.47
N LEU A 62 -0.53 -8.32 9.17
CA LEU A 62 0.13 -9.53 8.69
C LEU A 62 -0.81 -10.73 8.55
N ARG A 63 -1.82 -10.85 9.42
CA ARG A 63 -2.85 -11.89 9.30
C ARG A 63 -3.91 -11.59 8.25
N GLY A 64 -3.99 -10.35 7.78
CA GLY A 64 -5.07 -9.89 6.90
C GLY A 64 -6.43 -9.88 7.60
N ASP A 65 -6.46 -9.53 8.89
CA ASP A 65 -7.69 -9.53 9.68
C ASP A 65 -8.71 -8.52 9.11
N THR A 66 -10.00 -8.89 9.09
CA THR A 66 -11.07 -8.03 8.54
C THR A 66 -11.34 -6.78 9.35
N ASP A 67 -10.93 -6.78 10.64
CA ASP A 67 -11.07 -5.65 11.55
C ASP A 67 -9.91 -4.64 11.42
N TYR A 68 -8.91 -4.90 10.57
CA TYR A 68 -7.85 -3.94 10.29
C TYR A 68 -8.41 -2.71 9.56
N ILE A 69 -8.27 -1.55 10.20
CA ILE A 69 -8.95 -0.32 9.77
C ILE A 69 -8.18 0.37 8.64
N ALA A 70 -6.85 0.37 8.69
CA ALA A 70 -5.98 1.13 7.78
C ALA A 70 -5.68 0.37 6.47
N LYS A 71 -6.71 -0.04 5.74
CA LYS A 71 -6.57 -0.85 4.52
C LYS A 71 -5.65 -0.19 3.49
N GLY A 72 -4.69 -0.95 2.97
CA GLY A 72 -3.69 -0.45 2.01
C GLY A 72 -2.50 0.26 2.64
N TYR A 73 -2.48 0.41 3.97
CA TYR A 73 -1.34 0.95 4.71
C TYR A 73 -0.76 -0.12 5.64
N LYS A 74 0.54 -0.03 5.92
CA LYS A 74 1.23 -0.83 6.93
C LYS A 74 1.58 0.05 8.13
N PRO A 75 1.45 -0.45 9.37
CA PRO A 75 1.87 0.31 10.54
C PRO A 75 3.40 0.35 10.62
N ILE A 76 3.95 1.47 11.05
CA ILE A 76 5.38 1.69 11.29
C ILE A 76 5.58 2.43 12.62
N LEU A 77 6.75 2.23 13.23
CA LEU A 77 7.17 3.03 14.37
C LEU A 77 7.92 4.28 13.89
N VAL A 78 7.60 5.43 14.49
CA VAL A 78 8.27 6.70 14.22
C VAL A 78 8.62 7.40 15.54
N LYS A 79 9.75 8.11 15.59
CA LYS A 79 10.09 8.94 16.76
C LYS A 79 9.40 10.29 16.64
N ASN A 80 8.55 10.62 17.60
CA ASN A 80 7.77 11.85 17.62
C ASN A 80 7.96 12.54 18.98
N HIS A 81 8.55 13.74 18.99
CA HIS A 81 8.77 14.55 20.21
C HIS A 81 9.37 13.79 21.41
N GLY A 82 10.32 12.88 21.16
CA GLY A 82 11.00 12.11 22.21
C GLY A 82 10.22 10.91 22.74
N TYR A 83 9.29 10.34 21.96
CA TYR A 83 8.73 9.01 22.21
C TYR A 83 8.36 8.32 20.90
N ALA A 84 8.15 7.01 20.93
CA ALA A 84 7.70 6.25 19.77
C ALA A 84 6.21 6.46 19.54
N ASP A 85 5.82 6.61 18.29
CA ASP A 85 4.42 6.66 17.86
C ASP A 85 4.17 5.68 16.72
N VAL A 86 2.90 5.34 16.51
CA VAL A 86 2.48 4.46 15.40
C VAL A 86 2.01 5.34 14.25
N SER A 87 2.72 5.27 13.13
CA SER A 87 2.31 5.89 11.87
C SER A 87 1.96 4.82 10.84
N TYR A 88 1.45 5.24 9.69
CA TYR A 88 1.01 4.36 8.61
C TYR A 88 1.69 4.77 7.32
N GLU A 89 2.32 3.79 6.67
CA GLU A 89 2.97 3.96 5.37
C GLU A 89 2.17 3.22 4.30
N GLU A 90 2.08 3.80 3.11
CA GLU A 90 1.41 3.17 1.97
C GLU A 90 2.08 1.85 1.58
N THR A 91 1.27 0.85 1.29
CA THR A 91 1.78 -0.42 0.75
C THR A 91 2.16 -0.26 -0.72
N PRO A 92 3.11 -1.06 -1.22
CA PRO A 92 3.43 -1.08 -2.65
C PRO A 92 2.21 -1.37 -3.54
N GLU A 93 1.27 -2.18 -3.04
CA GLU A 93 0.01 -2.51 -3.70
C GLU A 93 -0.90 -1.28 -3.84
N LEU A 94 -1.07 -0.51 -2.76
CA LEU A 94 -1.85 0.74 -2.80
C LEU A 94 -1.22 1.73 -3.78
N ILE A 95 0.10 1.92 -3.72
CA ILE A 95 0.83 2.81 -4.63
C ILE A 95 0.64 2.38 -6.09
N ALA A 96 0.69 1.07 -6.39
CA ALA A 96 0.49 0.56 -7.73
C ALA A 96 -0.95 0.80 -8.22
N ALA A 97 -1.95 0.53 -7.37
CA ALA A 97 -3.35 0.75 -7.68
C ALA A 97 -3.65 2.24 -7.94
N GLU A 98 -3.10 3.14 -7.12
CA GLU A 98 -3.25 4.58 -7.30
C GLU A 98 -2.57 5.09 -8.58
N LYS A 99 -1.38 4.57 -8.92
CA LYS A 99 -0.72 4.88 -10.19
C LYS A 99 -1.59 4.47 -11.38
N GLU A 100 -2.15 3.27 -11.35
CA GLU A 100 -3.04 2.78 -12.41
C GLU A 100 -4.32 3.63 -12.51
N ALA A 101 -4.93 3.95 -11.37
CA ALA A 101 -6.11 4.82 -11.32
C ALA A 101 -5.81 6.23 -11.83
N ALA A 102 -4.66 6.80 -11.49
CA ALA A 102 -4.22 8.11 -11.95
C ALA A 102 -4.03 8.13 -13.48
N ILE A 103 -3.44 7.09 -14.06
CA ILE A 103 -3.34 6.94 -15.54
C ILE A 103 -4.74 6.92 -16.15
N LYS A 104 -5.66 6.10 -15.64
CA LYS A 104 -7.05 6.01 -16.12
C LYS A 104 -7.83 7.32 -15.99
N ASN A 105 -7.57 8.10 -14.94
CA ASN A 105 -8.21 9.39 -14.71
C ASN A 105 -7.72 10.48 -15.66
N ARG A 106 -6.49 10.37 -16.17
CA ARG A 106 -5.95 11.29 -17.20
C ARG A 106 -6.59 11.06 -18.57
N LEU A 107 -7.15 9.87 -18.83
CA LEU A 107 -7.86 9.59 -20.08
C LEU A 107 -9.19 10.34 -20.13
N LYS A 108 -9.29 11.30 -21.04
CA LYS A 108 -10.54 12.00 -21.36
C LYS A 108 -11.19 11.33 -22.57
N LEU A 109 -12.36 10.75 -22.35
CA LEU A 109 -13.21 10.22 -23.41
C LEU A 109 -14.22 11.29 -23.83
N ILE A 110 -14.30 11.59 -25.12
CA ILE A 110 -15.28 12.53 -25.68
C ILE A 110 -16.22 11.72 -26.57
N ASN A 111 -17.51 11.66 -26.20
CA ASN A 111 -18.54 10.90 -26.92
C ASN A 111 -18.20 9.41 -27.12
N LEU A 112 -17.42 8.82 -26.21
CA LEU A 112 -17.00 7.42 -26.24
C LEU A 112 -17.44 6.70 -24.94
N PRO A 113 -17.73 5.38 -25.00
CA PRO A 113 -18.17 4.63 -23.83
C PRO A 113 -17.06 4.47 -22.80
N ALA A 114 -17.41 4.57 -21.51
CA ALA A 114 -16.47 4.50 -20.39
C ALA A 114 -15.67 3.17 -20.32
N SER A 115 -16.20 2.10 -20.90
CA SER A 115 -15.52 0.80 -21.01
C SER A 115 -14.18 0.88 -21.73
N LEU A 116 -14.00 1.82 -22.67
CA LEU A 116 -12.74 1.98 -23.40
C LEU A 116 -11.57 2.43 -22.51
N LYS A 117 -11.81 3.01 -21.33
CA LYS A 117 -10.73 3.30 -20.35
C LYS A 117 -10.07 2.05 -19.77
N LYS A 118 -10.70 0.89 -19.94
CA LYS A 118 -10.21 -0.41 -19.48
C LYS A 118 -9.63 -1.25 -20.62
N ALA A 119 -9.68 -0.74 -21.86
CA ALA A 119 -9.01 -1.38 -22.96
C ALA A 119 -7.51 -1.43 -22.65
N SER A 120 -6.89 -2.55 -22.97
CA SER A 120 -5.46 -2.75 -22.76
C SER A 120 -4.93 -3.57 -23.93
N LEU A 121 -3.76 -3.21 -24.41
CA LEU A 121 -3.04 -3.97 -25.43
C LEU A 121 -2.88 -5.45 -25.06
N ALA A 122 -2.77 -5.79 -23.77
CA ALA A 122 -2.67 -7.18 -23.29
C ALA A 122 -3.97 -8.00 -23.46
N GLN A 123 -5.11 -7.34 -23.66
CA GLN A 123 -6.40 -7.99 -23.92
C GLN A 123 -6.68 -8.17 -25.42
N VAL A 124 -5.80 -7.66 -26.29
CA VAL A 124 -5.92 -7.87 -27.74
C VAL A 124 -5.57 -9.31 -28.04
N ASP A 125 -6.55 -10.05 -28.56
CA ASP A 125 -6.33 -11.40 -29.06
C ASP A 125 -5.34 -11.37 -30.24
N LEU A 126 -4.14 -11.90 -30.01
CA LEU A 126 -3.03 -11.96 -30.97
C LEU A 126 -3.03 -13.26 -31.79
N ASP A 127 -3.97 -14.18 -31.51
CA ASP A 127 -4.06 -15.46 -32.25
C ASP A 127 -4.57 -15.24 -33.69
N ASP A 128 -5.14 -14.07 -33.96
CA ASP A 128 -5.43 -13.57 -35.31
C ASP A 128 -4.15 -13.00 -35.94
N LEU A 129 -3.49 -13.80 -36.78
CA LEU A 129 -2.27 -13.45 -37.53
C LEU A 129 -2.38 -12.12 -38.30
N GLY A 130 -3.59 -11.65 -38.64
CA GLY A 130 -3.81 -10.36 -39.29
C GLY A 130 -3.61 -9.14 -38.39
N ARG A 131 -3.64 -9.32 -37.06
CA ARG A 131 -3.55 -8.23 -36.08
C ARG A 131 -2.14 -7.95 -35.61
N LEU A 132 -1.24 -8.94 -35.67
CA LEU A 132 0.17 -8.79 -35.30
C LEU A 132 0.86 -7.63 -36.05
N PRO A 133 0.74 -7.49 -37.39
CA PRO A 133 1.38 -6.38 -38.10
C PRO A 133 0.81 -5.00 -37.74
N VAL A 134 -0.48 -4.94 -37.38
CA VAL A 134 -1.12 -3.70 -36.92
C VAL A 134 -0.60 -3.33 -35.53
N PHE A 135 -0.47 -4.31 -34.66
CA PHE A 135 0.05 -4.17 -33.31
C PHE A 135 1.50 -3.67 -33.30
N GLU A 136 2.38 -4.28 -34.11
CA GLU A 136 3.77 -3.84 -34.25
C GLU A 136 3.88 -2.39 -34.72
N LYS A 137 3.04 -1.97 -35.67
CA LYS A 137 3.01 -0.57 -36.15
C LYS A 137 2.54 0.41 -35.07
N LEU A 138 1.56 0.02 -34.25
CA LEU A 138 1.08 0.84 -33.14
C LEU A 138 2.16 1.01 -32.07
N LEU A 139 2.83 -0.09 -31.68
CA LEU A 139 3.94 -0.04 -30.71
C LEU A 139 5.08 0.84 -31.22
N ALA A 140 5.52 0.62 -32.47
CA ALA A 140 6.58 1.41 -33.07
C ALA A 140 6.23 2.91 -33.12
N PHE A 141 4.96 3.25 -33.37
CA PHE A 141 4.50 4.64 -33.32
C PHE A 141 4.59 5.25 -31.91
N VAL A 142 4.14 4.52 -30.88
CA VAL A 142 4.20 4.99 -29.49
C VAL A 142 5.65 5.18 -29.02
N GLU A 143 6.54 4.24 -29.34
CA GLU A 143 7.96 4.32 -28.98
C GLU A 143 8.69 5.48 -29.67
N GLN A 144 8.30 5.81 -30.90
CA GLN A 144 8.91 6.86 -31.69
C GLN A 144 8.25 8.23 -31.48
N TYR A 145 7.18 8.31 -30.69
CA TYR A 145 6.56 9.58 -30.32
C TYR A 145 7.42 10.34 -29.29
N PRO A 146 7.63 11.67 -29.42
CA PRO A 146 6.99 12.60 -30.36
C PRO A 146 7.79 12.88 -31.65
N ALA A 147 8.83 12.10 -31.95
CA ALA A 147 9.67 12.32 -33.13
C ALA A 147 8.88 12.12 -34.44
N ILE A 148 8.02 11.10 -34.49
CA ILE A 148 7.03 10.94 -35.57
C ILE A 148 5.80 11.78 -35.28
N ARG A 149 5.47 12.68 -36.21
CA ARG A 149 4.29 13.56 -36.14
C ARG A 149 3.12 13.12 -37.03
N LYS A 150 3.34 12.20 -37.97
CA LYS A 150 2.27 11.64 -38.80
C LYS A 150 1.58 10.50 -38.06
N GLY A 151 0.26 10.55 -37.95
CA GLY A 151 -0.53 9.51 -37.28
C GLY A 151 -0.68 8.22 -38.10
N LEU A 152 -1.32 7.22 -37.49
CA LEU A 152 -1.71 5.97 -38.12
C LEU A 152 -3.18 5.99 -38.55
N TYR A 153 -3.50 5.30 -39.64
CA TYR A 153 -4.88 5.10 -40.10
C TYR A 153 -5.21 3.61 -40.08
N LEU A 154 -6.16 3.20 -39.23
CA LEU A 154 -6.64 1.82 -39.12
C LEU A 154 -7.95 1.67 -39.90
N TYR A 155 -8.00 0.70 -40.80
CA TYR A 155 -9.16 0.39 -41.63
C TYR A 155 -9.47 -1.12 -41.64
N GLY A 156 -10.66 -1.48 -42.10
CA GLY A 156 -11.18 -2.85 -42.11
C GLY A 156 -12.67 -2.86 -41.82
N ASP A 157 -13.27 -4.05 -41.82
CA ASP A 157 -14.72 -4.22 -41.73
C ASP A 157 -15.32 -3.72 -40.41
N PHE A 158 -16.64 -3.51 -40.41
CA PHE A 158 -17.37 -3.13 -39.20
C PHE A 158 -17.27 -4.23 -38.12
N GLY A 159 -17.09 -3.85 -36.86
CA GLY A 159 -17.06 -4.79 -35.74
C GLY A 159 -15.73 -5.52 -35.49
N VAL A 160 -14.70 -5.34 -36.33
CA VAL A 160 -13.40 -6.05 -36.19
C VAL A 160 -12.49 -5.56 -35.05
N GLY A 161 -12.95 -4.61 -34.22
CA GLY A 161 -12.19 -4.16 -33.03
C GLY A 161 -11.27 -2.95 -33.20
N LYS A 162 -11.35 -2.20 -34.32
CA LYS A 162 -10.49 -1.02 -34.57
C LYS A 162 -10.48 0.01 -33.43
N SER A 163 -11.66 0.38 -32.92
CA SER A 163 -11.79 1.34 -31.82
C SER A 163 -11.23 0.82 -30.50
N PHE A 164 -11.28 -0.50 -30.29
CA PHE A 164 -10.67 -1.14 -29.13
C PHE A 164 -9.15 -1.06 -29.23
N MET A 165 -8.56 -1.39 -30.39
CA MET A 165 -7.11 -1.29 -30.61
C MET A 165 -6.54 0.12 -30.43
N VAL A 166 -7.30 1.16 -30.78
CA VAL A 166 -6.87 2.56 -30.59
C VAL A 166 -6.99 3.01 -29.13
N ALA A 167 -7.91 2.41 -28.37
CA ALA A 167 -8.12 2.74 -26.96
C ALA A 167 -7.24 1.91 -26.00
N ALA A 168 -6.76 0.75 -26.46
CA ALA A 168 -5.95 -0.23 -25.75
C ALA A 168 -4.52 0.25 -25.51
#